data_AF-A0A0K8UHT6-F1
#
_entry.id   AF-A0A0K8UHT6-F1
#
_cell.length_a   1.000
_cell.length_b   1.000
_cell.length_c   1.000
_cell.angle_alpha   90.00
_cell.angle_beta   90.00
_cell.angle_gamma   90.00
#
_symmetry.space_group_name_H-M   'P 1'
#
loop_
_entity.id
_entity.type
_entity.pdbx_description
1 polymer ?
#
loop_
_entity_poly.entity_id
_entity_poly.type
_entity_poly.pdbx_seq_one_letter_code
_entity_poly.pdbx_strand_id
1 'polypeptide(L)'
;MGSNKLEYDSSLGGHVSLPTHVQTFRYAANVVSEMRQLIEEVRNPVSRKLVFQTLPKHMRRRAMSHHPKRLPRKYRGAHRSQMAKAGKPQQTKRPSRKFRRRPGNLLRDYLRRQRKNIWLETHIWHAKRFHMVERWGYKLPQSSCDKTYRACYRASAEHCLLQDMSFYACIELKGKLADLRIGFARLSSTCCGFSIAAKTYLTGRREGSIDLFRDGKYPEYALGRISFMWQPISNNETKDEEEILRTLWLWVHPSAYPAVVEELIKVFEVTSLNSIKVPIETDETKHSTPELPEDNKCIFIII
;
A
#
# COMPACT_ATOMS: atom_id res chain seq x y z
N MET A 1 -28.92 -64.78 -8.82
CA MET A 1 -28.56 -63.35 -8.72
C MET A 1 -27.04 -63.27 -8.76
N GLY A 2 -26.46 -62.74 -9.83
CA GLY A 2 -25.00 -62.64 -9.97
C GLY A 2 -24.44 -61.64 -8.95
N SER A 3 -23.42 -62.05 -8.20
CA SER A 3 -22.64 -61.17 -7.33
C SER A 3 -21.97 -60.09 -8.19
N ASN A 4 -22.32 -58.82 -7.97
CA ASN A 4 -21.64 -57.71 -8.63
C ASN A 4 -20.23 -57.58 -8.04
N LYS A 5 -19.21 -57.87 -8.86
CA LYS A 5 -17.82 -57.75 -8.46
C LYS A 5 -17.51 -56.28 -8.15
N LEU A 6 -17.10 -56.02 -6.91
CA LEU A 6 -16.71 -54.71 -6.43
C LEU A 6 -15.24 -54.46 -6.79
N GLU A 7 -14.99 -53.46 -7.64
CA GLU A 7 -13.64 -53.02 -8.00
C GLU A 7 -13.30 -51.76 -7.18
N TYR A 8 -12.05 -51.57 -6.80
CA TYR A 8 -11.65 -50.41 -5.98
C TYR A 8 -11.16 -49.25 -6.86
N ASP A 9 -11.79 -48.08 -6.73
CA ASP A 9 -11.38 -46.85 -7.40
C ASP A 9 -10.88 -45.83 -6.37
N SER A 10 -9.58 -45.53 -6.42
CA SER A 10 -8.92 -44.61 -5.50
C SER A 10 -9.30 -43.14 -5.74
N SER A 11 -9.79 -42.79 -6.93
CA SER A 11 -10.22 -41.42 -7.26
C SER A 11 -11.60 -41.10 -6.68
N LEU A 12 -12.46 -42.12 -6.54
CA LEU A 12 -13.78 -42.03 -5.92
C LEU A 12 -13.78 -42.44 -4.44
N GLY A 13 -12.62 -42.87 -3.93
CA GLY A 13 -12.40 -43.14 -2.51
C GLY A 13 -13.09 -44.39 -1.98
N GLY A 14 -13.34 -45.41 -2.80
CA GLY A 14 -14.04 -46.62 -2.34
C GLY A 14 -14.22 -47.74 -3.37
N HIS A 15 -14.93 -48.78 -2.94
CA HIS A 15 -15.33 -49.90 -3.78
C HIS A 15 -16.55 -49.52 -4.62
N VAL A 16 -16.42 -49.65 -5.94
CA VAL A 16 -17.45 -49.32 -6.93
C VAL A 16 -17.81 -50.57 -7.71
N SER A 17 -19.10 -50.81 -7.91
CA SER A 17 -19.57 -51.84 -8.84
C SER A 17 -19.52 -51.26 -10.26
N LEU A 18 -18.58 -51.74 -11.07
CA LEU A 18 -18.49 -51.32 -12.46
C LEU A 18 -19.63 -51.96 -13.28
N PRO A 19 -20.25 -51.22 -14.22
CA PRO A 19 -21.20 -51.81 -15.15
C PRO A 19 -20.54 -52.91 -15.98
N THR A 20 -21.23 -54.04 -16.19
CA THR A 20 -20.76 -55.14 -17.04
C THR A 20 -20.69 -54.74 -18.53
N HIS A 21 -21.43 -53.69 -18.90
CA HIS A 21 -21.48 -53.16 -20.26
C HIS A 21 -21.31 -51.64 -20.24
N VAL A 22 -20.46 -51.13 -21.12
CA VAL A 22 -20.27 -49.70 -21.35
C VAL A 22 -20.98 -49.32 -22.64
N GLN A 23 -21.71 -48.21 -22.61
CA GLN A 23 -22.34 -47.63 -23.79
C GLN A 23 -21.25 -47.13 -24.76
N THR A 24 -20.91 -47.95 -25.76
CA THR A 24 -19.79 -47.73 -26.67
C THR A 24 -19.84 -46.37 -27.35
N PHE A 25 -21.03 -45.91 -27.72
CA PHE A 25 -21.22 -44.62 -28.38
C PHE A 25 -20.87 -43.42 -27.49
N ARG A 26 -21.24 -43.47 -26.19
CA ARG A 26 -20.90 -42.40 -25.23
C ARG A 26 -19.41 -42.38 -24.93
N TYR A 27 -18.80 -43.55 -24.77
CA TYR A 27 -17.35 -43.66 -24.59
C TYR A 27 -16.59 -43.13 -25.81
N ALA A 28 -16.98 -43.56 -27.02
CA ALA A 28 -16.38 -43.09 -28.26
C ALA A 28 -16.52 -41.57 -28.43
N ALA A 29 -17.68 -40.98 -28.11
CA ALA A 29 -17.87 -39.53 -28.18
C ALA A 29 -16.91 -38.76 -27.23
N ASN A 30 -16.72 -39.23 -25.99
CA ASN A 30 -15.79 -38.62 -25.04
C ASN A 30 -14.34 -38.76 -25.50
N VAL A 31 -13.94 -39.96 -25.93
CA VAL A 31 -12.60 -40.23 -26.43
C VAL A 31 -12.29 -39.42 -27.69
N VAL A 32 -13.26 -39.24 -28.60
CA VAL A 32 -13.08 -38.39 -29.78
C VAL A 32 -12.87 -36.93 -29.39
N SER A 33 -13.59 -36.42 -28.37
CA SER A 33 -13.36 -35.06 -27.86
C SER A 33 -11.96 -34.91 -27.26
N GLU A 34 -11.52 -35.87 -26.46
CA GLU A 34 -10.18 -35.88 -25.85
C GLU A 34 -9.09 -36.01 -26.91
N MET A 35 -9.23 -36.92 -27.87
CA MET A 35 -8.31 -37.08 -29.00
C MET A 35 -8.22 -35.80 -29.83
N ARG A 36 -9.33 -35.11 -30.10
CA ARG A 36 -9.32 -33.82 -30.80
C ARG A 36 -8.57 -32.75 -30.01
N GLN A 37 -8.80 -32.67 -28.69
CA GLN A 37 -8.07 -31.74 -27.83
C GLN A 37 -6.57 -32.05 -27.81
N LEU A 38 -6.20 -33.31 -27.65
CA LEU A 38 -4.80 -33.76 -27.68
C LEU A 38 -4.14 -33.45 -29.02
N ILE A 39 -4.81 -33.76 -30.13
CA ILE A 39 -4.31 -33.46 -31.48
C ILE A 39 -4.13 -31.95 -31.65
N GLU A 40 -5.06 -31.12 -31.19
CA GLU A 40 -4.96 -29.67 -31.28
C GLU A 40 -3.79 -29.13 -30.43
N GLU A 41 -3.61 -29.64 -29.21
CA GLU A 41 -2.47 -29.30 -28.34
C GLU A 41 -1.13 -29.75 -28.93
N VAL A 42 -1.08 -30.91 -29.58
CA VAL A 42 0.12 -31.44 -30.24
C VAL A 42 0.43 -30.72 -31.56
N ARG A 43 -0.61 -30.29 -32.30
CA ARG A 43 -0.49 -29.60 -33.59
C ARG A 43 -0.10 -28.13 -33.42
N ASN A 44 -0.62 -27.50 -32.38
CA ASN A 44 -0.20 -26.20 -31.91
C ASN A 44 0.52 -26.35 -30.56
N PRO A 45 1.66 -27.07 -30.52
CA PRO A 45 2.40 -27.12 -29.29
C PRO A 45 2.75 -25.67 -28.99
N VAL A 46 2.37 -25.18 -27.82
CA VAL A 46 2.88 -23.91 -27.31
C VAL A 46 4.36 -24.17 -26.98
N SER A 47 5.14 -24.44 -28.03
CA SER A 47 6.55 -24.77 -28.04
C SER A 47 7.27 -23.48 -27.77
N ARG A 48 7.31 -23.19 -26.48
CA ARG A 48 8.16 -22.17 -25.92
C ARG A 48 9.57 -22.71 -26.07
N LYS A 49 10.17 -22.46 -27.25
CA LYS A 49 11.51 -22.94 -27.67
C LYS A 49 12.56 -22.78 -26.56
N LEU A 50 12.37 -21.76 -25.72
CA LEU A 50 13.25 -21.44 -24.61
C LEU A 50 12.56 -21.75 -23.28
N VAL A 51 13.27 -22.46 -22.40
CA VAL A 51 12.76 -22.87 -21.07
C VAL A 51 12.18 -21.68 -20.30
N PHE A 52 12.78 -20.49 -20.42
CA PHE A 52 12.33 -19.31 -19.69
C PHE A 52 11.01 -18.71 -20.21
N GLN A 53 10.60 -19.04 -21.43
CA GLN A 53 9.31 -18.63 -21.98
C GLN A 53 8.17 -19.47 -21.39
N THR A 54 8.44 -20.67 -20.85
CA THR A 54 7.44 -21.51 -20.15
C THR A 54 6.80 -20.85 -18.93
N LEU A 55 7.41 -19.80 -18.37
CA LEU A 55 6.83 -19.09 -17.25
C LEU A 55 5.69 -18.15 -17.67
N PRO A 56 4.69 -17.90 -16.80
CA PRO A 56 3.71 -16.83 -16.98
C PRO A 56 4.37 -15.47 -17.17
N LYS A 57 3.76 -14.58 -17.98
CA LYS A 57 4.34 -13.27 -18.34
C LYS A 57 4.79 -12.46 -17.12
N HIS A 58 3.98 -12.40 -16.06
CA HIS A 58 4.27 -11.63 -14.83
C HIS A 58 5.46 -12.18 -14.02
N MET A 59 5.82 -13.46 -14.19
CA MET A 59 6.99 -14.06 -13.55
C MET A 59 8.27 -13.87 -14.37
N ARG A 60 8.16 -13.54 -15.66
CA ARG A 60 9.32 -13.44 -16.56
C ARG A 60 10.19 -12.24 -16.20
N ARG A 61 11.51 -12.46 -16.11
CA ARG A 61 12.53 -11.41 -16.01
C ARG A 61 13.41 -11.41 -17.26
N ARG A 62 13.78 -10.22 -17.76
CA ARG A 62 14.63 -10.08 -18.96
C ARG A 62 15.99 -10.79 -18.81
N ALA A 63 16.56 -10.75 -17.60
CA ALA A 63 17.86 -11.35 -17.31
C ALA A 63 17.86 -12.90 -17.24
N MET A 64 16.71 -13.56 -17.36
CA MET A 64 16.65 -15.04 -17.31
C MET A 64 17.42 -15.68 -18.46
N SER A 65 17.48 -15.05 -19.64
CA SER A 65 18.15 -15.59 -20.83
C SER A 65 19.63 -15.89 -20.62
N HIS A 66 20.33 -15.07 -19.82
CA HIS A 66 21.77 -15.24 -19.56
C HIS A 66 22.10 -15.58 -18.10
N HIS A 67 21.15 -15.46 -17.17
CA HIS A 67 21.39 -15.71 -15.74
C HIS A 67 20.47 -16.81 -15.19
N PRO A 68 20.92 -18.09 -15.14
CA PRO A 68 20.11 -19.22 -14.71
C PRO A 68 19.48 -19.07 -13.32
N LYS A 69 20.16 -18.42 -12.35
CA LYS A 69 19.59 -18.22 -11.00
C LYS A 69 18.34 -17.32 -10.95
N ARG A 70 17.99 -16.61 -12.04
CA ARG A 70 16.75 -15.81 -12.14
C ARG A 70 15.52 -16.66 -12.45
N LEU A 71 15.70 -17.94 -12.78
CA LEU A 71 14.62 -18.91 -12.95
C LEU A 71 14.34 -19.68 -11.64
N PRO A 72 13.11 -20.20 -11.45
CA PRO A 72 12.78 -21.16 -10.41
C PRO A 72 13.69 -22.40 -10.48
N ARG A 73 14.01 -23.01 -9.33
CA ARG A 73 14.98 -24.10 -9.19
C ARG A 73 14.73 -25.23 -10.20
N LYS A 74 13.48 -25.64 -10.39
CA LYS A 74 13.07 -26.72 -11.31
C LYS A 74 13.49 -26.47 -12.78
N TYR A 75 13.49 -25.22 -13.23
CA TYR A 75 13.84 -24.87 -14.62
C TYR A 75 15.34 -24.61 -14.84
N ARG A 76 16.15 -24.54 -13.78
CA ARG A 76 17.57 -24.15 -13.89
C ARG A 76 18.43 -25.22 -14.58
N GLY A 77 18.12 -26.50 -14.42
CA GLY A 77 18.85 -27.60 -15.06
C GLY A 77 18.71 -27.53 -16.58
N ALA A 78 17.46 -27.56 -17.06
CA ALA A 78 17.13 -27.47 -18.49
C ALA A 78 17.70 -26.19 -19.13
N HIS A 79 17.58 -25.04 -18.45
CA HIS A 79 18.13 -23.78 -18.97
C HIS A 79 19.66 -23.77 -19.07
N ARG A 80 20.37 -24.40 -18.12
CA ARG A 80 21.84 -24.52 -18.19
C ARG A 80 22.28 -25.40 -19.36
N SER A 81 21.60 -26.52 -19.59
CA SER A 81 21.82 -27.37 -20.76
C SER A 81 21.60 -26.58 -22.06
N GLN A 82 20.50 -25.81 -22.13
CA GLN A 82 20.20 -24.97 -23.29
C GLN A 82 21.25 -23.87 -23.52
N MET A 83 21.72 -23.20 -22.46
CA MET A 83 22.77 -22.19 -22.56
C MET A 83 24.12 -22.77 -22.95
N ALA A 84 24.47 -23.97 -22.48
CA ALA A 84 25.73 -24.64 -22.85
C ALA A 84 25.81 -24.87 -24.36
N LYS A 85 24.67 -25.11 -25.01
CA LYS A 85 24.56 -25.24 -26.46
C LYS A 85 24.65 -23.90 -27.22
N ALA A 86 24.43 -22.76 -26.56
CA ALA A 86 24.20 -21.47 -27.20
C ALA A 86 25.43 -20.53 -27.23
N GLY A 87 26.62 -21.00 -26.86
CA GLY A 87 27.84 -20.16 -26.83
C GLY A 87 27.85 -19.14 -25.68
N LYS A 88 29.04 -18.61 -25.34
CA LYS A 88 29.18 -17.63 -24.25
C LYS A 88 28.88 -16.21 -24.75
N PRO A 89 28.01 -15.45 -24.07
CA PRO A 89 27.77 -14.05 -24.44
C PRO A 89 29.00 -13.18 -24.17
N GLN A 90 29.24 -12.22 -25.06
CA GLN A 90 30.35 -11.27 -24.96
C GLN A 90 30.19 -10.37 -23.73
N GLN A 91 31.22 -10.31 -22.89
CA GLN A 91 31.23 -9.50 -21.67
C GLN A 91 31.72 -8.09 -21.97
N THR A 92 30.87 -7.08 -21.80
CA THR A 92 31.31 -5.68 -21.85
C THR A 92 31.94 -5.29 -20.51
N LYS A 93 33.19 -4.79 -20.52
CA LYS A 93 33.85 -4.25 -19.33
C LYS A 93 33.12 -2.97 -18.90
N ARG A 94 32.52 -2.99 -17.72
CA ARG A 94 31.99 -1.79 -17.03
C ARG A 94 32.71 -1.66 -15.67
N PRO A 95 32.91 -0.44 -15.15
CA PRO A 95 33.49 -0.26 -13.82
C PRO A 95 32.73 -1.08 -12.77
N SER A 96 33.48 -1.56 -11.78
CA SER A 96 33.02 -2.52 -10.78
C SER A 96 31.75 -2.04 -10.07
N ARG A 97 30.65 -2.77 -10.28
CA ARG A 97 29.39 -2.54 -9.55
C ARG A 97 29.58 -2.65 -8.04
N LYS A 98 30.56 -3.43 -7.57
CA LYS A 98 30.86 -3.66 -6.15
C LYS A 98 31.26 -2.37 -5.44
N PHE A 99 32.05 -1.50 -6.08
CA PHE A 99 32.48 -0.23 -5.49
C PHE A 99 31.32 0.77 -5.32
N ARG A 100 30.52 0.97 -6.38
CA ARG A 100 29.38 1.90 -6.37
C ARG A 100 28.25 1.46 -5.43
N ARG A 101 28.16 0.17 -5.11
CA ARG A 101 27.08 -0.41 -4.28
C ARG A 101 27.50 -0.66 -2.84
N ARG A 102 28.64 -0.12 -2.39
CA ARG A 102 29.01 -0.15 -0.97
C ARG A 102 27.95 0.60 -0.14
N PRO A 103 27.53 0.08 1.04
CA PRO A 103 26.46 0.68 1.85
C PRO A 103 26.66 2.17 2.14
N GLY A 104 27.85 2.58 2.61
CA GLY A 104 28.13 3.99 2.92
C GLY A 104 28.02 4.92 1.71
N ASN A 105 28.49 4.49 0.53
CA ASN A 105 28.34 5.27 -0.71
C ASN A 105 26.86 5.41 -1.10
N LEU A 106 26.09 4.34 -0.92
CA LEU A 106 24.67 4.32 -1.26
C LEU A 106 23.86 5.24 -0.34
N LEU A 107 24.15 5.22 0.96
CA LEU A 107 23.51 6.09 1.94
C LEU A 107 23.80 7.57 1.64
N ARG A 108 25.07 7.92 1.39
CA ARG A 108 25.44 9.28 1.00
C ARG A 108 24.74 9.74 -0.28
N ASP A 109 24.61 8.85 -1.26
CA ASP A 109 23.85 9.13 -2.48
C ASP A 109 22.36 9.34 -2.22
N TYR A 110 21.75 8.59 -1.29
CA TYR A 110 20.35 8.76 -0.91
C TYR A 110 20.12 10.08 -0.18
N LEU A 111 20.93 10.38 0.84
CA LEU A 111 20.87 11.64 1.57
C LEU A 111 21.02 12.84 0.62
N ARG A 112 21.98 12.78 -0.31
CA ARG A 112 22.16 13.83 -1.33
C ARG A 112 20.91 14.02 -2.19
N ARG A 113 20.20 12.94 -2.55
CA ARG A 113 19.00 13.00 -3.40
C ARG A 113 17.76 13.45 -2.63
N GLN A 114 17.65 13.10 -1.34
CA GLN A 114 16.56 13.49 -0.45
C GLN A 114 16.53 15.00 -0.17
N ARG A 115 17.64 15.72 -0.37
CA ARG A 115 17.68 17.19 -0.24
C ARG A 115 16.69 17.93 -1.13
N LYS A 116 16.36 17.36 -2.30
CA LYS A 116 15.42 17.99 -3.23
C LYS A 116 13.97 17.72 -2.85
N ASN A 117 13.65 16.44 -2.60
CA ASN A 117 12.29 15.98 -2.35
C ASN A 117 12.30 14.95 -1.22
N ILE A 118 11.23 14.96 -0.43
CA ILE A 118 11.01 13.99 0.64
C ILE A 118 10.74 12.61 0.02
N TRP A 119 11.40 11.59 0.57
CA TRP A 119 11.22 10.20 0.19
C TRP A 119 10.54 9.48 1.36
N LEU A 120 9.42 8.83 1.07
CA LEU A 120 8.80 7.90 2.01
C LEU A 120 9.74 6.72 2.32
N GLU A 121 9.51 6.03 3.42
CA GLU A 121 10.28 4.87 3.87
C GLU A 121 10.28 3.76 2.80
N THR A 122 9.14 3.59 2.12
CA THR A 122 8.96 2.62 1.03
C THR A 122 9.49 3.11 -0.32
N HIS A 123 10.06 4.31 -0.42
CA HIS A 123 10.40 4.96 -1.68
C HIS A 123 11.29 4.09 -2.58
N ILE A 124 12.30 3.42 -2.01
CA ILE A 124 13.20 2.55 -2.77
C ILE A 124 12.45 1.36 -3.39
N TRP A 125 11.42 0.84 -2.71
CA TRP A 125 10.62 -0.26 -3.22
C TRP A 125 9.75 0.20 -4.39
N HIS A 126 9.08 1.35 -4.23
CA HIS A 126 8.24 1.98 -5.25
C HIS A 126 9.06 2.42 -6.47
N ALA A 127 10.18 3.11 -6.27
CA ALA A 127 11.06 3.58 -7.35
C ALA A 127 11.66 2.45 -8.21
N LYS A 128 11.67 1.21 -7.72
CA LYS A 128 12.09 0.03 -8.51
C LYS A 128 10.98 -0.55 -9.39
N ARG A 129 9.71 -0.21 -9.14
CA ARG A 129 8.53 -0.89 -9.71
C ARG A 129 7.51 0.05 -10.34
N PHE A 130 7.59 1.35 -10.02
CA PHE A 130 6.66 2.37 -10.45
C PHE A 130 7.41 3.53 -11.10
N HIS A 131 6.71 4.24 -11.99
CA HIS A 131 7.10 5.54 -12.48
C HIS A 131 6.88 6.56 -11.36
N MET A 132 7.96 7.22 -10.93
CA MET A 132 7.94 8.17 -9.82
C MET A 132 7.79 9.59 -10.33
N VAL A 133 6.96 10.39 -9.67
CA VAL A 133 6.68 11.80 -10.00
C VAL A 133 6.89 12.68 -8.77
N GLU A 134 7.32 13.92 -9.01
CA GLU A 134 7.53 14.93 -7.97
C GLU A 134 6.23 15.73 -7.79
N ARG A 135 5.65 15.68 -6.59
CA ARG A 135 4.36 16.31 -6.22
C ARG A 135 4.40 16.74 -4.76
N TRP A 136 3.99 17.98 -4.49
CA TRP A 136 3.81 18.53 -3.12
C TRP A 136 5.04 18.38 -2.21
N GLY A 137 6.25 18.50 -2.78
CA GLY A 137 7.51 18.31 -2.05
C GLY A 137 7.95 16.85 -1.86
N TYR A 138 7.12 15.87 -2.24
CA TYR A 138 7.41 14.44 -2.19
C TYR A 138 7.75 13.88 -3.57
N LYS A 139 8.42 12.71 -3.57
CA LYS A 139 8.59 11.88 -4.77
C LYS A 139 7.78 10.59 -4.66
N LEU A 140 6.61 10.59 -5.29
CA LEU A 140 5.55 9.60 -5.13
C LEU A 140 5.42 8.68 -6.36
N PRO A 141 4.93 7.43 -6.19
CA PRO A 141 4.63 6.54 -7.31
C PRO A 141 3.36 6.99 -8.04
N GLN A 142 3.43 7.19 -9.35
CA GLN A 142 2.27 7.56 -10.17
C GLN A 142 1.62 6.34 -10.85
N SER A 143 2.42 5.47 -11.46
CA SER A 143 1.91 4.31 -12.20
C SER A 143 2.89 3.14 -12.15
N SER A 144 2.38 1.90 -12.21
CA SER A 144 3.25 0.73 -12.27
C SER A 144 4.00 0.68 -13.60
N CYS A 145 5.24 0.18 -13.59
CA CYS A 145 5.99 -0.09 -14.82
C CYS A 145 5.36 -1.23 -15.65
N ASP A 146 4.52 -2.06 -15.03
CA ASP A 146 3.75 -3.10 -15.70
C ASP A 146 2.35 -2.60 -16.07
N LYS A 147 1.78 -3.12 -17.16
CA LYS A 147 0.40 -2.78 -17.57
C LYS A 147 -0.61 -3.51 -16.69
N THR A 148 -0.94 -2.95 -15.53
CA THR A 148 -1.77 -3.61 -14.51
C THR A 148 -3.15 -3.00 -14.30
N TYR A 149 -3.60 -2.01 -15.09
CA TYR A 149 -4.87 -1.31 -14.87
C TYR A 149 -6.08 -2.23 -14.61
N ARG A 150 -6.38 -3.16 -15.53
CA ARG A 150 -7.48 -4.14 -15.37
C ARG A 150 -7.22 -5.15 -14.25
N ALA A 151 -5.96 -5.43 -13.94
CA ALA A 151 -5.62 -6.32 -12.84
C ALA A 151 -5.86 -5.64 -11.49
N CYS A 152 -5.53 -4.35 -11.35
CA CYS A 152 -5.83 -3.55 -10.17
C CYS A 152 -7.34 -3.42 -9.94
N TYR A 153 -8.12 -3.20 -11.00
CA TYR A 153 -9.58 -3.14 -10.90
C TYR A 153 -10.17 -4.46 -10.38
N ARG A 154 -9.83 -5.59 -11.00
CA ARG A 154 -10.26 -6.92 -10.51
C ARG A 154 -9.79 -7.20 -9.09
N ALA A 155 -8.55 -6.82 -8.78
CA ALA A 155 -8.01 -7.01 -7.44
C ALA A 155 -8.73 -6.17 -6.37
N SER A 156 -9.33 -5.03 -6.74
CA SER A 156 -10.14 -4.25 -5.81
C SER A 156 -11.49 -4.88 -5.50
N ALA A 157 -12.01 -5.75 -6.38
CA ALA A 157 -13.32 -6.39 -6.22
C ALA A 157 -13.21 -7.81 -5.66
N GLU A 158 -12.28 -8.62 -6.18
CA GLU A 158 -12.18 -10.06 -5.92
C GLU A 158 -10.94 -10.45 -5.12
N HIS A 159 -9.94 -9.56 -4.99
CA HIS A 159 -8.67 -9.87 -4.35
C HIS A 159 -8.27 -8.76 -3.37
N CYS A 160 -6.95 -8.57 -3.17
CA CYS A 160 -6.41 -7.53 -2.33
C CYS A 160 -5.57 -6.54 -3.13
N LEU A 161 -5.69 -5.26 -2.77
CA LEU A 161 -4.88 -4.17 -3.27
C LEU A 161 -4.51 -3.27 -2.10
N LEU A 162 -3.23 -2.93 -1.99
CA LEU A 162 -2.70 -2.05 -0.95
C LEU A 162 -2.10 -0.80 -1.59
N GLN A 163 -2.30 0.36 -0.95
CA GLN A 163 -1.72 1.63 -1.36
C GLN A 163 -0.94 2.24 -0.19
N ASP A 164 0.14 2.94 -0.51
CA ASP A 164 0.93 3.67 0.48
C ASP A 164 0.48 5.13 0.51
N MET A 165 -0.11 5.54 1.63
CA MET A 165 -0.64 6.88 1.87
C MET A 165 0.11 7.60 2.99
N SER A 166 1.34 7.16 3.31
CA SER A 166 2.15 7.73 4.40
C SER A 166 2.57 9.20 4.18
N PHE A 167 2.27 9.78 3.02
CA PHE A 167 2.53 11.19 2.74
C PHE A 167 1.49 12.14 3.34
N TYR A 168 0.36 11.65 3.88
CA TYR A 168 -0.57 12.51 4.61
C TYR A 168 0.09 13.03 5.89
N ALA A 169 -0.01 14.33 6.12
CA ALA A 169 0.48 14.94 7.35
C ALA A 169 -0.54 14.73 8.47
N CYS A 170 -0.05 14.35 9.64
CA CYS A 170 -0.86 14.19 10.85
C CYS A 170 -0.72 15.45 11.70
N ILE A 171 -1.83 16.07 12.09
CA ILE A 171 -1.85 17.19 13.04
C ILE A 171 -2.59 16.72 14.27
N GLU A 172 -1.94 16.79 15.42
CA GLU A 172 -2.52 16.45 16.70
C GLU A 172 -2.92 17.73 17.44
N LEU A 173 -4.20 17.85 17.79
CA LEU A 173 -4.77 18.95 18.55
C LEU A 173 -5.22 18.46 19.92
N LYS A 174 -4.69 19.05 21.00
CA LYS A 174 -5.12 18.78 22.36
C LYS A 174 -5.79 20.01 22.95
N GLY A 175 -6.99 19.87 23.47
CA GLY A 175 -7.74 20.98 24.07
C GLY A 175 -9.03 20.55 24.74
N LYS A 176 -9.72 21.50 25.37
CA LYS A 176 -11.07 21.26 25.89
C LYS A 176 -12.03 21.04 24.73
N LEU A 177 -13.01 20.15 24.93
CA LEU A 177 -13.97 19.82 23.88
C LEU A 177 -14.79 21.03 23.44
N ALA A 178 -15.18 21.90 24.37
CA ALA A 178 -15.92 23.13 24.07
C ALA A 178 -15.17 24.04 23.10
N ASP A 179 -13.88 24.30 23.36
CA ASP A 179 -13.05 25.19 22.55
C ASP A 179 -12.83 24.61 21.15
N LEU A 180 -12.52 23.32 21.05
CA LEU A 180 -12.37 22.62 19.78
C LEU A 180 -13.67 22.68 18.97
N ARG A 181 -14.82 22.44 19.61
CA ARG A 181 -16.13 22.51 18.96
C ARG A 181 -16.41 23.91 18.41
N ILE A 182 -16.13 24.97 19.18
CA ILE A 182 -16.34 26.36 18.75
C ILE A 182 -15.42 26.71 17.58
N GLY A 183 -14.12 26.38 17.67
CA GLY A 183 -13.16 26.68 16.60
C GLY A 183 -13.49 25.97 15.29
N PHE A 184 -13.81 24.67 15.35
CA PHE A 184 -14.20 23.94 14.14
C PHE A 184 -15.57 24.33 13.60
N ALA A 185 -16.49 24.86 14.42
CA ALA A 185 -17.75 25.40 13.93
C ALA A 185 -17.56 26.67 13.08
N ARG A 186 -16.45 27.40 13.23
CA ARG A 186 -16.10 28.53 12.36
C ARG A 186 -15.45 28.10 11.05
N LEU A 187 -14.70 27.00 11.09
CA LEU A 187 -13.96 26.44 9.94
C LEU A 187 -14.80 25.46 9.09
N SER A 188 -15.94 25.01 9.59
CA SER A 188 -16.80 24.04 8.92
C SER A 188 -18.27 24.46 8.97
N SER A 189 -19.04 24.03 7.97
CA SER A 189 -20.48 24.31 7.89
C SER A 189 -21.29 23.03 8.04
N THR A 190 -22.40 23.10 8.76
CA THR A 190 -23.38 22.01 8.91
C THR A 190 -24.07 21.63 7.59
N CYS A 191 -24.01 22.48 6.56
CA CYS A 191 -24.52 22.17 5.23
C CYS A 191 -23.67 21.12 4.49
N CYS A 192 -22.38 20.98 4.83
CA CYS A 192 -21.47 20.02 4.20
C CYS A 192 -21.46 18.63 4.87
N GLY A 193 -22.23 18.44 5.94
CA GLY A 193 -22.35 17.17 6.65
C GLY A 193 -22.29 17.34 8.16
N PHE A 194 -21.92 16.25 8.85
CA PHE A 194 -21.80 16.25 10.30
C PHE A 194 -20.60 17.07 10.78
N SER A 195 -20.76 17.74 11.92
CA SER A 195 -19.66 18.45 12.58
C SER A 195 -18.63 17.48 13.17
N ILE A 196 -17.40 17.99 13.37
CA ILE A 196 -16.30 17.21 13.95
C ILE A 196 -16.61 16.68 15.35
N ALA A 197 -17.43 17.42 16.09
CA ALA A 197 -17.86 17.13 17.47
C ALA A 197 -19.21 16.40 17.54
N ALA A 198 -19.69 15.82 16.44
CA ALA A 198 -20.90 15.01 16.47
C ALA A 198 -20.73 13.78 17.38
N LYS A 199 -21.79 13.42 18.12
CA LYS A 199 -21.79 12.31 19.11
C LYS A 199 -21.30 10.97 18.55
N THR A 200 -21.47 10.75 17.24
CA THR A 200 -20.98 9.56 16.53
C THR A 200 -19.46 9.44 16.51
N TYR A 201 -18.72 10.56 16.50
CA TYR A 201 -17.26 10.59 16.40
C TYR A 201 -16.56 10.74 17.76
N LEU A 202 -17.20 11.37 18.75
CA LEU A 202 -16.61 11.63 20.07
C LEU A 202 -16.13 10.39 20.84
N THR A 203 -16.69 9.22 20.50
CA THR A 203 -16.30 7.93 21.08
C THR A 203 -14.93 7.44 20.59
N GLY A 204 -14.38 8.00 19.51
CA GLY A 204 -13.11 7.56 18.92
C GLY A 204 -13.17 6.21 18.20
N ARG A 205 -14.37 5.64 17.98
CA ARG A 205 -14.53 4.34 17.30
C ARG A 205 -14.55 4.42 15.79
N ARG A 206 -14.80 5.61 15.23
CA ARG A 206 -14.97 5.83 13.78
C ARG A 206 -14.15 7.03 13.36
N GLU A 207 -13.52 6.91 12.20
CA GLU A 207 -12.97 8.06 11.49
C GLU A 207 -14.11 8.92 10.93
N GLY A 208 -13.91 10.23 10.94
CA GLY A 208 -14.78 11.19 10.28
C GLY A 208 -14.06 11.86 9.12
N SER A 209 -14.82 12.50 8.23
CA SER A 209 -14.24 13.37 7.21
C SER A 209 -15.04 14.66 7.13
N ILE A 210 -14.33 15.77 7.04
CA ILE A 210 -14.89 17.13 7.08
C ILE A 210 -14.21 18.00 6.04
N ASP A 211 -14.98 18.88 5.42
CA ASP A 211 -14.46 19.89 4.51
C ASP A 211 -14.17 21.17 5.30
N LEU A 212 -12.92 21.64 5.28
CA LEU A 212 -12.52 22.87 5.97
C LEU A 212 -12.50 24.06 5.01
N PHE A 213 -12.88 25.21 5.56
CA PHE A 213 -12.88 26.51 4.90
C PHE A 213 -12.03 27.49 5.71
N ARG A 214 -11.67 28.62 5.11
CA ARG A 214 -11.11 29.75 5.89
C ARG A 214 -12.12 30.27 6.90
N ASP A 215 -11.62 30.84 7.99
CA ASP A 215 -12.43 31.31 9.12
C ASP A 215 -13.63 32.17 8.67
N GLY A 216 -14.85 31.69 8.91
CA GLY A 216 -16.09 32.40 8.62
C GLY A 216 -16.40 32.67 7.14
N LYS A 217 -15.66 32.08 6.19
CA LYS A 217 -15.78 32.39 4.75
C LYS A 217 -16.62 31.40 3.94
N TYR A 218 -17.32 30.47 4.59
CA TYR A 218 -18.21 29.53 3.92
C TYR A 218 -19.30 30.27 3.09
N PRO A 219 -19.55 29.91 1.82
CA PRO A 219 -19.05 28.75 1.06
C PRO A 219 -17.77 28.98 0.23
N GLU A 220 -17.17 30.17 0.30
CA GLU A 220 -15.97 30.54 -0.46
C GLU A 220 -14.68 30.09 0.26
N TYR A 221 -13.57 30.00 -0.47
CA TYR A 221 -12.24 29.65 0.08
C TYR A 221 -12.17 28.32 0.83
N ALA A 222 -12.60 27.23 0.19
CA ALA A 222 -12.38 25.87 0.68
C ALA A 222 -10.88 25.51 0.74
N LEU A 223 -10.42 25.00 1.87
CA LEU A 223 -9.06 24.49 2.07
C LEU A 223 -8.93 23.05 1.55
N GLY A 224 -9.97 22.23 1.77
CA GLY A 224 -10.06 20.86 1.30
C GLY A 224 -10.72 19.91 2.30
N ARG A 225 -10.89 18.66 1.87
CA ARG A 225 -11.40 17.56 2.70
C ARG A 225 -10.31 16.95 3.55
N ILE A 226 -10.58 16.81 4.84
CA ILE A 226 -9.66 16.27 5.84
C ILE A 226 -10.34 15.10 6.55
N SER A 227 -9.56 14.05 6.80
CA SER A 227 -10.00 12.95 7.65
C SER A 227 -9.58 13.23 9.08
N PHE A 228 -10.39 12.84 10.06
CA PHE A 228 -10.08 13.05 11.46
C PHE A 228 -10.49 11.86 12.31
N MET A 229 -9.87 11.73 13.48
CA MET A 229 -10.24 10.73 14.48
C MET A 229 -9.97 11.27 15.88
N TRP A 230 -10.92 11.07 16.77
CA TRP A 230 -10.75 11.36 18.19
C TRP A 230 -10.00 10.23 18.87
N GLN A 231 -9.09 10.56 19.78
CA GLN A 231 -8.46 9.56 20.63
C GLN A 231 -9.54 8.88 21.50
N PRO A 232 -9.61 7.53 21.50
CA PRO A 232 -10.55 6.81 22.34
C PRO A 232 -10.20 7.03 23.82
N ILE A 233 -11.22 7.27 24.64
CA ILE A 233 -11.04 7.42 26.09
C ILE A 233 -10.91 6.03 26.70
N SER A 234 -9.92 5.82 27.56
CA SER A 234 -9.78 4.56 28.32
C SER A 234 -10.54 4.57 29.65
N ASN A 235 -10.91 5.74 30.20
CA ASN A 235 -11.47 5.86 31.55
C ASN A 235 -12.83 6.57 31.58
N ASN A 236 -13.76 6.02 32.37
CA ASN A 236 -15.05 6.62 32.74
C ASN A 236 -14.84 7.77 33.73
N GLU A 237 -14.20 8.87 33.31
CA GLU A 237 -14.19 10.07 34.14
C GLU A 237 -15.51 10.83 33.94
N THR A 238 -16.37 10.72 34.96
CA THR A 238 -17.59 11.50 35.19
C THR A 238 -17.24 12.95 35.50
N LYS A 239 -16.71 13.66 34.52
CA LYS A 239 -16.61 15.13 34.53
C LYS A 239 -17.44 15.66 33.37
N ASP A 240 -17.94 16.88 33.49
CA ASP A 240 -18.73 17.56 32.47
C ASP A 240 -18.07 17.39 31.10
N GLU A 241 -18.80 16.85 30.12
CA GLU A 241 -18.25 16.41 28.81
C GLU A 241 -17.46 17.52 28.10
N GLU A 242 -17.77 18.79 28.41
CA GLU A 242 -17.24 19.99 27.77
C GLU A 242 -15.88 20.44 28.30
N GLU A 243 -15.53 20.14 29.56
CA GLU A 243 -14.23 20.48 30.15
C GLU A 243 -13.16 19.39 29.98
N ILE A 244 -13.55 18.22 29.49
CA ILE A 244 -12.63 17.11 29.28
C ILE A 244 -11.59 17.51 28.22
N LEU A 245 -10.31 17.39 28.58
CA LEU A 245 -9.21 17.49 27.64
C LEU A 245 -9.24 16.31 26.68
N ARG A 246 -9.32 16.60 25.38
CA ARG A 246 -9.37 15.62 24.31
C ARG A 246 -8.27 15.85 23.30
N THR A 247 -7.79 14.73 22.75
CA THR A 247 -6.86 14.72 21.63
C THR A 247 -7.61 14.38 20.34
N LEU A 248 -7.39 15.18 19.32
CA LEU A 248 -7.95 15.04 17.98
C LEU A 248 -6.79 14.91 16.98
N TRP A 249 -6.84 13.89 16.14
CA TRP A 249 -5.90 13.72 15.03
C TRP A 249 -6.57 14.11 13.72
N LEU A 250 -5.86 14.91 12.92
CA LEU A 250 -6.27 15.33 11.59
C LEU A 250 -5.26 14.80 10.57
N TRP A 251 -5.74 14.13 9.52
CA TRP A 251 -4.94 13.75 8.37
C TRP A 251 -5.19 14.70 7.21
N VAL A 252 -4.18 15.51 6.91
CA VAL A 252 -4.25 16.57 5.91
C VAL A 252 -3.36 16.20 4.73
N HIS A 253 -3.87 16.45 3.53
CA HIS A 253 -3.07 16.29 2.32
C HIS A 253 -1.94 17.34 2.26
N PRO A 254 -0.70 17.00 1.85
CA PRO A 254 0.44 17.93 1.87
C PRO A 254 0.25 19.26 1.13
N SER A 255 -0.60 19.29 0.10
CA SER A 255 -0.91 20.53 -0.62
C SER A 255 -1.70 21.53 0.23
N ALA A 256 -2.60 21.03 1.07
CA ALA A 256 -3.48 21.83 1.93
C ALA A 256 -2.86 22.07 3.31
N TYR A 257 -1.94 21.20 3.72
CA TYR A 257 -1.25 21.24 5.02
C TYR A 257 -0.79 22.64 5.47
N PRO A 258 0.00 23.42 4.69
CA PRO A 258 0.48 24.72 5.18
C PRO A 258 -0.66 25.71 5.42
N ALA A 259 -1.67 25.72 4.54
CA ALA A 259 -2.81 26.63 4.66
C ALA A 259 -3.73 26.23 5.84
N VAL A 260 -3.92 24.94 6.07
CA VAL A 260 -4.72 24.42 7.19
C VAL A 260 -4.04 24.74 8.53
N VAL A 261 -2.73 24.54 8.63
CA VAL A 261 -1.97 24.87 9.84
C VAL A 261 -2.05 26.37 10.14
N GLU A 262 -1.90 27.24 9.13
CA GLU A 262 -2.01 28.69 9.29
C GLU A 262 -3.40 29.10 9.83
N GLU A 263 -4.47 28.53 9.29
CA GLU A 263 -5.84 28.84 9.74
C GLU A 263 -6.14 28.25 11.13
N LEU A 264 -5.62 27.06 11.45
CA LEU A 264 -5.74 26.49 12.80
C LEU A 264 -5.01 27.37 13.84
N ILE A 265 -3.82 27.88 13.52
CA ILE A 265 -3.09 28.80 14.40
C ILE A 265 -3.89 30.09 14.64
N LYS A 266 -4.51 30.64 13.59
CA LYS A 266 -5.36 31.85 13.70
C LYS A 266 -6.60 31.63 14.55
N VAL A 267 -7.32 30.54 14.33
CA VAL A 267 -8.62 30.28 15.02
C VAL A 267 -8.43 29.91 16.48
N PHE A 268 -7.38 29.15 16.80
CA PHE A 268 -7.13 28.67 18.16
C PHE A 268 -6.11 29.51 18.92
N GLU A 269 -5.60 30.61 18.32
CA GLU A 269 -4.63 31.53 18.91
C GLU A 269 -3.43 30.82 19.55
N VAL A 270 -2.93 29.76 18.91
CA VAL A 270 -1.93 28.87 19.52
C VAL A 270 -0.52 29.46 19.45
N THR A 271 0.12 29.61 20.61
CA THR A 271 1.48 30.18 20.76
C THR A 271 2.61 29.14 20.65
N SER A 272 2.32 27.84 20.84
CA SER A 272 3.32 26.76 20.89
C SER A 272 3.15 25.74 19.77
N LEU A 273 4.15 25.66 18.88
CA LEU A 273 4.27 24.63 17.84
C LEU A 273 5.36 23.64 18.25
N ASN A 274 4.98 22.52 18.84
CA ASN A 274 5.91 21.41 19.03
C ASN A 274 5.92 20.55 17.77
N SER A 275 6.86 20.82 16.85
CA SER A 275 7.08 19.94 15.71
C SER A 275 7.92 18.74 16.14
N ILE A 276 7.34 17.56 16.21
CA ILE A 276 8.07 16.31 16.37
C ILE A 276 8.44 15.83 14.97
N LYS A 277 9.54 16.36 14.43
CA LYS A 277 10.20 15.66 13.33
C LYS A 277 10.73 14.37 13.91
N VAL A 278 10.06 13.24 13.66
CA VAL A 278 10.60 11.92 13.98
C VAL A 278 12.00 11.86 13.36
N PRO A 279 13.07 11.87 14.16
CA PRO A 279 14.40 11.86 13.62
C PRO A 279 14.57 10.51 12.94
N ILE A 280 15.02 10.51 11.68
CA ILE A 280 15.85 9.38 11.26
C ILE A 280 17.07 9.50 12.16
N GLU A 281 17.16 8.67 13.19
CA GLU A 281 18.29 8.61 14.12
C GLU A 281 19.58 8.62 13.30
N THR A 282 20.20 9.79 13.19
CA THR A 282 21.63 9.88 13.01
C THR A 282 22.17 9.77 14.42
N ASP A 283 22.87 8.68 14.70
CA ASP A 283 23.69 8.51 15.91
C ASP A 283 24.54 9.77 16.10
N GLU A 284 24.04 10.71 16.89
CA GLU A 284 24.72 11.85 17.53
C GLU A 284 23.66 12.86 17.99
N THR A 285 23.00 12.58 19.11
CA THR A 285 22.88 13.50 20.26
C THR A 285 22.00 12.89 21.36
N LYS A 286 22.55 12.89 22.58
CA LYS A 286 21.94 12.34 23.80
C LYS A 286 20.85 13.26 24.34
N HIS A 287 19.84 12.63 24.92
CA HIS A 287 18.74 13.15 25.75
C HIS A 287 18.81 14.61 26.23
N SER A 288 17.80 15.37 25.85
CA SER A 288 17.15 16.37 26.72
C SER A 288 15.64 16.22 26.57
N THR A 289 14.98 15.71 27.61
CA THR A 289 13.51 15.76 27.77
C THR A 289 13.08 17.21 27.99
N PRO A 290 12.12 17.76 27.21
CA PRO A 290 11.47 19.01 27.58
C PRO A 290 10.31 18.72 28.54
N GLU A 291 10.39 19.32 29.72
CA GLU A 291 9.30 19.41 30.69
C GLU A 291 8.12 20.19 30.08
N LEU A 292 6.89 19.69 30.31
CA LEU A 292 5.66 20.38 29.93
C LEU A 292 5.33 21.46 30.98
N PRO A 293 5.12 22.73 30.62
CA PRO A 293 4.59 23.71 31.56
C PRO A 293 3.10 23.47 31.80
N GLU A 294 2.72 23.38 33.07
CA GLU A 294 1.34 23.35 33.56
C GLU A 294 0.71 24.74 33.40
N ASP A 295 0.19 25.06 32.20
CA ASP A 295 -0.65 26.25 32.01
C ASP A 295 -2.00 25.87 31.38
N ASN A 296 -3.05 26.01 32.19
CA ASN A 296 -4.44 25.59 31.96
C ASN A 296 -5.23 26.42 30.91
N LYS A 297 -4.57 26.92 29.85
CA LYS A 297 -5.25 27.68 28.78
C LYS A 297 -4.84 27.35 27.34
N CYS A 298 -3.95 26.40 27.11
CA CYS A 298 -3.37 26.24 25.77
C CYS A 298 -3.93 25.01 25.04
N ILE A 299 -4.52 25.24 23.86
CA ILE A 299 -4.65 24.19 22.85
C ILE A 299 -3.25 23.90 22.33
N PHE A 300 -2.81 22.65 22.37
CA PHE A 300 -1.50 22.27 21.85
C PHE A 300 -1.65 21.68 20.45
N ILE A 301 -0.86 22.20 19.50
CA ILE A 301 -0.68 21.61 18.18
C ILE A 301 0.65 20.87 18.18
N ILE A 302 0.57 19.55 18.05
CA ILE A 302 1.74 18.71 17.81
C ILE A 302 1.72 18.34 16.32
N ILE A 303 2.80 18.71 15.63
CA ILE A 303 3.01 18.48 14.18
C ILE A 303 4.03 17.38 13.98
#